data_AF-A0A6A4H359-F1
#
_entry.id   AF-A0A6A4H359-F1
#
_cell.length_a   1.000
_cell.length_b   1.000
_cell.length_c   1.000
_cell.angle_alpha   90.00
_cell.angle_beta   90.00
_cell.angle_gamma   90.00
#
_symmetry.space_group_name_H-M   'P 1'
#
loop_
_entity.id
_entity.type
_entity.pdbx_description
1 polymer ?
#
loop_
_entity_poly.entity_id
_entity_poly.type
_entity_poly.pdbx_seq_one_letter_code
_entity_poly.pdbx_strand_id
1 'polypeptide(L)'
;GEPKKKVNELSKEISKKWKAMSDEEKNSLTKDVLVELRERRENKEVGEHKPGAVAAQDSFMTGERVQDTLKRLNMRTGDEALLIITSGSLERAHRPYVVTTGPRVDSFCTEVLKLIPDDIGAKMDGFMVTGIEGVARTHAQMLLDMKKTVSQLILQKLQCAGSKTKISRMYYSGFTEQITKRYGIVLRNWPLEEFKNPSSVSTRAGIETLFHSWNSDTTHFYRMTTQEFSDW
;
A
#
# COMPACT_ATOMS: atom_id res chain seq x y z
N GLY A 1 -12.53 15.97 59.79
CA GLY A 1 -12.69 15.57 58.38
C GLY A 1 -13.85 14.60 58.31
N GLU A 2 -14.88 14.90 57.51
CA GLU A 2 -16.08 14.06 57.44
C GLU A 2 -15.77 12.69 56.80
N PRO A 3 -16.35 11.59 57.32
CA PRO A 3 -16.14 10.25 56.80
C PRO A 3 -16.78 10.09 55.41
N LYS A 4 -16.02 9.57 54.44
CA LYS A 4 -16.50 9.32 53.08
C LYS A 4 -17.64 8.29 53.08
N LYS A 5 -18.82 8.68 52.59
CA LYS A 5 -19.97 7.79 52.40
C LYS A 5 -19.65 6.67 51.40
N LYS A 6 -20.21 5.47 51.62
CA LYS A 6 -20.02 4.32 50.72
C LYS A 6 -20.80 4.53 49.41
N VAL A 7 -20.19 4.13 48.29
CA VAL A 7 -20.73 4.31 46.93
C VAL A 7 -22.16 3.77 46.76
N ASN A 8 -22.48 2.64 47.40
CA ASN A 8 -23.82 2.06 47.33
C ASN A 8 -24.92 2.90 48.00
N GLU A 9 -24.58 3.67 49.04
CA GLU A 9 -25.53 4.56 49.73
C GLU A 9 -25.79 5.81 48.89
N LEU A 10 -24.72 6.38 48.32
CA LEU A 10 -24.80 7.50 47.39
C LEU A 10 -25.62 7.14 46.15
N SER A 11 -25.44 5.94 45.58
CA SER A 11 -26.20 5.46 44.42
C SER A 11 -27.71 5.37 44.70
N LYS A 12 -28.09 4.87 45.88
CA LYS A 12 -29.50 4.82 46.30
C LYS A 12 -30.10 6.21 46.51
N GLU A 13 -29.35 7.15 47.09
CA GLU A 13 -29.78 8.55 47.25
C GLU A 13 -29.94 9.24 45.88
N ILE A 14 -29.00 9.06 44.97
CA ILE A 14 -29.04 9.61 43.60
C ILE A 14 -30.24 9.05 42.84
N SER A 15 -30.51 7.74 42.95
CA SER A 15 -31.67 7.11 42.28
C SER A 15 -33.01 7.68 42.77
N LYS A 16 -33.14 7.93 44.08
CA LYS A 16 -34.34 8.59 44.64
C LYS A 16 -34.49 10.02 44.14
N LYS A 17 -33.40 10.80 44.15
CA LYS A 17 -33.40 12.18 43.63
C LYS A 17 -33.74 12.23 42.14
N TRP A 18 -33.23 11.29 41.35
CA TRP A 18 -33.54 11.15 39.93
C TRP A 18 -35.02 10.92 39.66
N LYS A 19 -35.67 10.05 40.45
CA LYS A 19 -37.11 9.77 40.30
C LYS A 19 -38.00 10.95 40.70
N ALA A 20 -37.51 11.83 41.56
CA ALA A 20 -38.24 13.00 42.05
C ALA A 20 -38.09 14.24 41.14
N MET A 21 -37.12 14.26 40.22
CA MET A 21 -36.92 15.35 39.26
C MET A 21 -37.98 15.36 38.16
N SER A 22 -38.31 16.56 37.67
CA SER A 22 -39.15 16.71 36.49
C SER A 22 -38.44 16.22 35.23
N ASP A 23 -39.19 15.95 34.16
CA ASP A 23 -38.59 15.46 32.92
C ASP A 23 -37.77 16.56 32.20
N GLU A 24 -38.07 17.83 32.45
CA GLU A 24 -37.27 18.98 31.98
C GLU A 24 -35.92 19.07 32.70
N GLU A 25 -35.89 18.84 34.02
CA GLU A 25 -34.66 18.82 34.81
C GLU A 25 -33.78 17.61 34.45
N LYS A 26 -34.39 16.43 34.27
CA LYS A 26 -33.68 15.25 33.78
C LYS A 26 -33.08 15.51 32.40
N ASN A 27 -33.85 16.10 31.48
CA ASN A 27 -33.35 16.39 30.13
C ASN A 27 -32.21 17.41 30.14
N SER A 28 -32.29 18.44 30.98
CA SER A 28 -31.21 19.42 31.16
C SER A 28 -29.93 18.77 31.72
N LEU A 29 -30.05 17.96 32.77
CA LEU A 29 -28.91 17.28 33.41
C LEU A 29 -28.30 16.16 32.56
N THR A 30 -29.10 15.52 31.71
CA THR A 30 -28.60 14.48 30.79
C THR A 30 -28.12 15.05 29.47
N LYS A 31 -28.34 16.34 29.17
CA LYS A 31 -28.05 16.91 27.85
C LYS A 31 -26.56 16.82 27.51
N ASP A 32 -25.71 17.25 28.43
CA ASP A 32 -24.26 17.24 28.23
C ASP A 32 -23.70 15.80 28.25
N VAL A 33 -24.26 14.94 29.10
CA VAL A 33 -23.91 13.50 29.15
C VAL A 33 -24.37 12.78 27.88
N LEU A 34 -25.49 13.16 27.28
CA LEU A 34 -25.98 12.62 26.01
C LEU A 34 -25.14 13.09 24.83
N VAL A 35 -24.61 14.32 24.88
CA VAL A 35 -23.62 14.82 23.92
C VAL A 35 -22.32 14.03 24.08
N GLU A 36 -21.78 13.87 25.30
CA GLU A 36 -20.59 13.02 25.53
C GLU A 36 -20.83 11.55 25.12
N LEU A 37 -22.03 11.00 25.32
CA LEU A 37 -22.38 9.64 24.91
C LEU A 37 -22.56 9.51 23.39
N ARG A 38 -23.04 10.56 22.71
CA ARG A 38 -23.08 10.66 21.25
C ARG A 38 -21.68 10.81 20.69
N GLU A 39 -20.86 11.70 21.24
CA GLU A 39 -19.45 11.84 20.89
C GLU A 39 -18.66 10.56 21.18
N ARG A 40 -18.97 9.81 22.25
CA ARG A 40 -18.41 8.46 22.49
C ARG A 40 -18.89 7.40 21.50
N ARG A 41 -20.12 7.52 20.97
CA ARG A 41 -20.64 6.63 19.92
C ARG A 41 -20.04 6.97 18.56
N GLU A 42 -19.97 8.25 18.22
CA GLU A 42 -19.32 8.77 17.01
C GLU A 42 -17.80 8.49 17.06
N ASN A 43 -17.13 8.64 18.21
CA ASN A 43 -15.75 8.19 18.39
C ASN A 43 -15.59 6.66 18.42
N LYS A 44 -16.66 5.88 18.58
CA LYS A 44 -16.64 4.42 18.34
C LYS A 44 -16.80 4.09 16.85
N GLU A 45 -17.44 4.97 16.07
CA GLU A 45 -17.55 4.86 14.62
C GLU A 45 -16.33 5.44 13.87
N VAL A 46 -15.64 6.43 14.46
CA VAL A 46 -14.56 7.20 13.80
C VAL A 46 -13.21 7.10 14.53
N GLY A 47 -13.19 6.67 15.79
CA GLY A 47 -11.94 6.51 16.53
C GLY A 47 -11.20 5.25 16.10
N GLU A 48 -9.89 5.39 15.84
CA GLU A 48 -8.96 4.27 15.73
C GLU A 48 -8.99 3.47 17.05
N HIS A 49 -9.91 2.49 17.11
CA HIS A 49 -9.72 1.32 17.94
C HIS A 49 -8.36 0.73 17.57
N LYS A 50 -7.66 0.07 18.49
CA LYS A 50 -6.47 -0.76 18.15
C LYS A 50 -6.99 -2.10 17.62
N PRO A 51 -7.45 -2.26 16.36
CA PRO A 51 -8.22 -3.42 15.97
C PRO A 51 -7.27 -4.54 15.56
N GLY A 52 -6.02 -4.19 15.19
CA GLY A 52 -5.00 -5.11 14.67
C GLY A 52 -4.55 -6.14 15.69
N ALA A 53 -4.20 -5.74 16.92
CA ALA A 53 -3.69 -6.69 17.91
C ALA A 53 -4.77 -7.67 18.41
N VAL A 54 -5.99 -7.18 18.66
CA VAL A 54 -7.11 -8.02 19.12
C VAL A 54 -7.59 -8.94 18.01
N ALA A 55 -7.72 -8.44 16.78
CA ALA A 55 -8.11 -9.26 15.64
C ALA A 55 -7.02 -10.27 15.24
N ALA A 56 -5.74 -9.90 15.33
CA ALA A 56 -4.62 -10.82 15.08
C ALA A 56 -4.59 -11.93 16.14
N GLN A 57 -4.81 -11.58 17.41
CA GLN A 57 -4.91 -12.58 18.47
C GLN A 57 -6.10 -13.51 18.26
N ASP A 58 -7.27 -12.98 17.90
CA ASP A 58 -8.45 -13.80 17.61
C ASP A 58 -8.24 -14.75 16.42
N SER A 59 -7.62 -14.22 15.34
CA SER A 59 -7.23 -15.01 14.17
C SER A 59 -6.26 -16.14 14.53
N PHE A 60 -5.24 -15.85 15.35
CA PHE A 60 -4.28 -16.84 15.82
C PHE A 60 -4.93 -17.93 16.68
N MET A 61 -5.72 -17.54 17.69
CA MET A 61 -6.40 -18.48 18.60
C MET A 61 -7.41 -19.36 17.86
N THR A 62 -8.10 -18.79 16.88
CA THR A 62 -9.02 -19.54 16.01
C THR A 62 -8.24 -20.48 15.09
N GLY A 63 -7.11 -20.02 14.53
CA GLY A 63 -6.19 -20.82 13.74
C GLY A 63 -5.69 -22.07 14.47
N GLU A 64 -5.29 -21.94 15.75
CA GLU A 64 -4.87 -23.08 16.58
C GLU A 64 -6.00 -24.11 16.76
N ARG A 65 -7.24 -23.65 17.00
CA ARG A 65 -8.39 -24.56 17.13
C ARG A 65 -8.68 -25.32 15.84
N VAL A 66 -8.53 -24.66 14.69
CA VAL A 66 -8.67 -25.30 13.37
C VAL A 66 -7.54 -26.29 13.15
N GLN A 67 -6.28 -25.93 13.47
CA GLN A 67 -5.14 -26.84 13.42
C GLN A 67 -5.40 -28.12 14.22
N ASP A 68 -5.86 -27.99 15.47
CA ASP A 68 -6.14 -29.15 16.32
C ASP A 68 -7.22 -30.04 15.71
N THR A 69 -8.24 -29.44 15.10
CA THR A 69 -9.30 -30.16 14.41
C THR A 69 -8.76 -30.94 13.21
N LEU A 70 -7.91 -30.30 12.39
CA LEU A 70 -7.28 -30.93 11.23
C LEU A 70 -6.33 -32.06 11.64
N LYS A 71 -5.55 -31.88 12.71
CA LYS A 71 -4.70 -32.95 13.27
C LYS A 71 -5.52 -34.13 13.75
N ARG A 72 -6.66 -33.89 14.41
CA ARG A 72 -7.58 -34.97 14.83
C ARG A 72 -8.21 -35.69 13.64
N LEU A 73 -8.52 -34.97 12.57
CA LEU A 73 -8.99 -35.57 11.32
C LEU A 73 -7.91 -36.51 10.76
N ASN A 74 -6.68 -36.00 10.59
CA ASN A 74 -5.54 -36.81 10.13
C ASN A 74 -5.32 -38.07 10.97
N MET A 75 -5.36 -37.95 12.30
CA MET A 75 -5.20 -39.12 13.19
C MET A 75 -6.31 -40.17 13.02
N ARG A 76 -7.53 -39.76 12.67
CA ARG A 76 -8.70 -40.66 12.57
C ARG A 76 -8.86 -41.28 11.18
N THR A 77 -8.56 -40.53 10.13
CA THR A 77 -8.87 -40.91 8.74
C THR A 77 -7.63 -41.00 7.85
N GLY A 78 -6.49 -40.48 8.30
CA GLY A 78 -5.29 -40.34 7.48
C GLY A 78 -5.35 -39.18 6.50
N ASP A 79 -6.40 -38.33 6.55
CA ASP A 79 -6.53 -37.19 5.66
C ASP A 79 -5.45 -36.13 5.97
N GLU A 80 -4.83 -35.62 4.91
CA GLU A 80 -3.74 -34.64 5.00
C GLU A 80 -4.24 -33.25 4.59
N ALA A 81 -3.83 -32.20 5.30
CA ALA A 81 -4.23 -30.83 5.03
C ALA A 81 -3.08 -29.82 5.21
N LEU A 82 -3.13 -28.76 4.39
CA LEU A 82 -2.35 -27.54 4.51
C LEU A 82 -3.32 -26.39 4.84
N LEU A 83 -3.07 -25.68 5.93
CA LEU A 83 -3.81 -24.51 6.35
C LEU A 83 -2.90 -23.28 6.21
N ILE A 84 -3.39 -22.27 5.49
CA ILE A 84 -2.75 -20.96 5.35
C ILE A 84 -3.80 -19.90 5.70
N ILE A 85 -3.50 -19.04 6.67
CA ILE A 85 -4.36 -17.91 7.06
C ILE A 85 -3.55 -16.62 6.95
N THR A 86 -4.10 -15.65 6.22
CA THR A 86 -3.48 -14.35 5.89
C THR A 86 -4.40 -13.20 6.28
N SER A 87 -3.86 -12.04 6.64
CA SER A 87 -4.68 -10.94 7.21
C SER A 87 -5.35 -10.06 6.16
N GLY A 88 -4.87 -10.11 4.91
CA GLY A 88 -5.45 -9.42 3.75
C GLY A 88 -5.63 -7.91 3.92
N SER A 89 -4.90 -7.29 4.84
CA SER A 89 -5.05 -5.88 5.20
C SER A 89 -3.72 -5.30 5.67
N LEU A 90 -3.35 -4.17 5.07
CA LEU A 90 -2.13 -3.41 5.41
C LEU A 90 -2.06 -2.99 6.88
N GLU A 91 -3.22 -2.72 7.49
CA GLU A 91 -3.34 -2.28 8.89
C GLU A 91 -3.24 -3.44 9.89
N ARG A 92 -3.34 -4.69 9.41
CA ARG A 92 -3.38 -5.92 10.21
C ARG A 92 -2.21 -6.85 9.88
N ALA A 93 -1.04 -6.31 9.57
CA ALA A 93 0.13 -7.12 9.23
C ALA A 93 0.54 -8.00 10.42
N HIS A 94 0.15 -9.28 10.38
CA HIS A 94 0.67 -10.34 11.23
C HIS A 94 1.26 -11.42 10.34
N ARG A 95 2.25 -12.17 10.83
CA ARG A 95 2.84 -13.27 10.07
C ARG A 95 1.71 -14.23 9.64
N PRO A 96 1.68 -14.68 8.37
CA PRO A 96 0.74 -15.70 7.93
C PRO A 96 0.83 -16.93 8.80
N TYR A 97 -0.32 -17.48 9.18
CA TYR A 97 -0.37 -18.70 9.96
C TYR A 97 -0.38 -19.88 8.99
N VAL A 98 0.73 -20.60 8.94
CA VAL A 98 0.94 -21.73 8.04
C VAL A 98 1.14 -22.99 8.86
N VAL A 99 0.30 -24.00 8.61
CA VAL A 99 0.31 -25.25 9.35
C VAL A 99 -0.01 -26.40 8.41
N THR A 100 0.69 -27.52 8.58
CA THR A 100 0.35 -28.81 7.98
C THR A 100 -0.14 -29.77 9.06
N THR A 101 -0.93 -30.77 8.65
CA THR A 101 -1.33 -31.89 9.52
C THR A 101 -0.18 -32.83 9.84
N GLY A 102 0.79 -32.95 8.92
CA GLY A 102 1.93 -33.85 9.04
C GLY A 102 3.04 -33.55 8.02
N PRO A 103 4.19 -34.24 8.12
CA PRO A 103 5.38 -33.95 7.31
C PRO A 103 5.20 -34.30 5.83
N ARG A 104 4.28 -35.20 5.48
CA ARG A 104 4.06 -35.60 4.07
C ARG A 104 3.58 -34.44 3.20
N VAL A 105 2.76 -33.55 3.77
CA VAL A 105 2.29 -32.35 3.08
C VAL A 105 3.44 -31.37 2.85
N ASP A 106 4.31 -31.22 3.84
CA ASP A 106 5.50 -30.36 3.73
C ASP A 106 6.48 -30.88 2.68
N SER A 107 6.76 -32.19 2.69
CA SER A 107 7.53 -32.87 1.64
C SER A 107 6.88 -32.74 0.26
N PHE A 108 5.56 -32.86 0.16
CA PHE A 108 4.87 -32.65 -1.13
C PHE A 108 5.07 -31.23 -1.65
N CYS A 109 4.91 -30.22 -0.81
CA CYS A 109 5.14 -28.83 -1.19
C CYS A 109 6.61 -28.61 -1.64
N THR A 110 7.57 -29.06 -0.84
CA THR A 110 8.99 -28.78 -1.09
C THR A 110 9.59 -29.65 -2.19
N GLU A 111 9.26 -30.93 -2.25
CA GLU A 111 9.87 -31.88 -3.18
C GLU A 111 9.14 -31.96 -4.52
N VAL A 112 7.80 -31.89 -4.53
CA VAL A 112 7.00 -32.01 -5.75
C VAL A 112 6.69 -30.63 -6.33
N LEU A 113 6.12 -29.73 -5.53
CA LEU A 113 5.76 -28.39 -6.00
C LEU A 113 6.96 -27.44 -6.08
N LYS A 114 8.08 -27.79 -5.44
CA LYS A 114 9.26 -26.91 -5.30
C LYS A 114 8.92 -25.58 -4.65
N LEU A 115 8.01 -25.61 -3.68
CA LEU A 115 7.55 -24.44 -2.93
C LEU A 115 7.66 -24.69 -1.43
N ILE A 116 8.09 -23.69 -0.69
CA ILE A 116 8.08 -23.71 0.77
C ILE A 116 6.70 -23.19 1.24
N PRO A 117 5.96 -23.92 2.09
CA PRO A 117 4.63 -23.50 2.55
C PRO A 117 4.59 -22.10 3.18
N ASP A 118 5.59 -21.74 3.98
CA ASP A 118 5.74 -20.39 4.54
C ASP A 118 5.85 -19.31 3.43
N ASP A 119 6.61 -19.58 2.36
CA ASP A 119 6.74 -18.65 1.23
C ASP A 119 5.43 -18.50 0.46
N ILE A 120 4.64 -19.58 0.36
CA ILE A 120 3.28 -19.52 -0.20
C ILE A 120 2.42 -18.62 0.67
N GLY A 121 2.47 -18.78 2.00
CA GLY A 121 1.76 -17.93 2.94
C GLY A 121 2.14 -16.45 2.82
N ALA A 122 3.44 -16.14 2.73
CA ALA A 122 3.93 -14.79 2.56
C ALA A 122 3.50 -14.15 1.22
N LYS A 123 3.57 -14.91 0.12
CA LYS A 123 3.09 -14.46 -1.19
C LYS A 123 1.58 -14.26 -1.19
N MET A 124 0.83 -15.17 -0.58
CA MET A 124 -0.62 -15.06 -0.47
C MET A 124 -1.01 -13.83 0.37
N ASP A 125 -0.32 -13.56 1.47
CA ASP A 125 -0.57 -12.37 2.29
C ASP A 125 -0.28 -11.08 1.53
N GLY A 126 0.88 -10.99 0.87
CA GLY A 126 1.20 -9.89 -0.03
C GLY A 126 0.14 -9.70 -1.12
N PHE A 127 -0.35 -10.80 -1.71
CA PHE A 127 -1.39 -10.77 -2.74
C PHE A 127 -2.72 -10.23 -2.18
N MET A 128 -3.15 -10.67 -1.00
CA MET A 128 -4.41 -10.22 -0.42
C MET A 128 -4.37 -8.73 -0.02
N VAL A 129 -3.19 -8.23 0.33
CA VAL A 129 -2.94 -6.84 0.72
C VAL A 129 -2.85 -5.90 -0.49
N THR A 130 -2.22 -6.34 -1.58
CA THR A 130 -1.83 -5.48 -2.71
C THR A 130 -2.41 -5.89 -4.07
N GLY A 131 -3.14 -7.01 -4.13
CA GLY A 131 -3.64 -7.63 -5.35
C GLY A 131 -2.54 -8.24 -6.23
N ILE A 132 -2.91 -8.50 -7.49
CA ILE A 132 -2.01 -8.98 -8.57
C ILE A 132 -0.79 -8.06 -8.71
N GLU A 133 -0.93 -6.77 -8.41
CA GLU A 133 0.15 -5.79 -8.58
C GLU A 133 1.35 -6.00 -7.64
N GLY A 134 1.19 -6.57 -6.43
CA GLY A 134 2.31 -6.77 -5.52
C GLY A 134 2.96 -8.15 -5.56
N VAL A 135 2.34 -9.14 -6.22
CA VAL A 135 2.87 -10.52 -6.30
C VAL A 135 3.22 -10.96 -7.72
N ALA A 136 2.63 -10.33 -8.74
CA ALA A 136 2.72 -10.77 -10.13
C ALA A 136 3.26 -9.70 -11.10
N ARG A 137 3.98 -8.68 -10.64
CA ARG A 137 4.81 -7.92 -11.59
C ARG A 137 6.02 -8.78 -11.95
N THR A 138 5.89 -9.57 -13.01
CA THR A 138 7.03 -10.23 -13.65
C THR A 138 8.11 -9.17 -13.90
N HIS A 139 9.38 -9.52 -13.79
CA HIS A 139 10.49 -8.58 -14.05
C HIS A 139 10.32 -7.83 -15.39
N ALA A 140 9.74 -8.49 -16.40
CA ALA A 140 9.36 -7.89 -17.67
C ALA A 140 8.31 -6.78 -17.55
N GLN A 141 7.27 -6.96 -16.73
CA GLN A 141 6.22 -5.96 -16.52
C GLN A 141 6.75 -4.75 -15.76
N MET A 142 7.57 -4.95 -14.72
CA MET A 142 8.24 -3.85 -14.02
C MET A 142 9.09 -3.02 -14.96
N LEU A 143 9.84 -3.68 -15.86
CA LEU A 143 10.66 -2.98 -16.86
C LEU A 143 9.80 -2.20 -17.86
N LEU A 144 8.67 -2.76 -18.32
CA LEU A 144 7.73 -2.06 -19.19
C LEU A 144 7.11 -0.83 -18.52
N ASP A 145 6.69 -0.96 -17.27
CA ASP A 145 6.15 0.15 -16.49
C ASP A 145 7.19 1.26 -16.33
N MET A 146 8.43 0.89 -15.98
CA MET A 146 9.53 1.85 -15.81
C MET A 146 9.87 2.58 -17.12
N LYS A 147 9.89 1.85 -18.25
CA LYS A 147 10.04 2.44 -19.59
C LYS A 147 8.95 3.46 -19.91
N LYS A 148 7.70 3.14 -19.55
CA LYS A 148 6.55 4.03 -19.73
C LYS A 148 6.69 5.29 -18.89
N THR A 149 7.04 5.14 -17.61
CA THR A 149 7.26 6.26 -16.68
C THR A 149 8.38 7.18 -17.17
N VAL A 150 9.53 6.64 -17.58
CA VAL A 150 10.64 7.45 -18.12
C VAL A 150 10.22 8.18 -19.41
N SER A 151 9.50 7.51 -20.30
CA SER A 151 9.01 8.14 -21.54
C SER A 151 8.07 9.32 -21.28
N GLN A 152 7.18 9.18 -20.29
CA GLN A 152 6.28 10.24 -19.85
C GLN A 152 7.05 11.40 -19.21
N LEU A 153 8.01 11.12 -18.34
CA LEU A 153 8.87 12.12 -17.71
C LEU A 153 9.64 12.95 -18.74
N ILE A 154 10.25 12.29 -19.73
CA ILE A 154 10.97 12.97 -20.82
C ILE A 154 10.03 13.90 -21.59
N LEU A 155 8.85 13.40 -21.99
CA LEU A 155 7.88 14.22 -22.72
C LEU A 155 7.42 15.43 -21.89
N GLN A 156 7.17 15.23 -20.60
CA GLN A 156 6.79 16.30 -19.68
C GLN A 156 7.88 17.36 -19.58
N LYS A 157 9.15 16.96 -19.37
CA LYS A 157 10.30 17.87 -19.31
C LYS A 157 10.48 18.64 -20.63
N LEU A 158 10.25 18.00 -21.78
CA LEU A 158 10.28 18.66 -23.09
C LEU A 158 9.19 19.73 -23.21
N GLN A 159 7.96 19.40 -22.79
CA GLN A 159 6.84 20.33 -22.82
C GLN A 159 7.10 21.54 -21.91
N CYS A 160 7.71 21.33 -20.73
CA CYS A 160 8.13 22.43 -19.86
C CYS A 160 9.15 23.35 -20.54
N ALA A 161 10.14 22.81 -21.26
CA ALA A 161 11.09 23.60 -22.03
C ALA A 161 10.44 24.39 -23.20
N GLY A 162 9.33 23.87 -23.74
CA GLY A 162 8.58 24.46 -24.85
C GLY A 162 7.84 25.77 -24.55
N SER A 163 7.61 26.10 -23.27
CA SER A 163 6.97 27.27 -22.64
C SER A 163 5.70 27.91 -23.26
N LYS A 164 5.60 28.05 -24.58
CA LYS A 164 4.47 28.65 -25.33
C LYS A 164 3.89 27.73 -26.41
N THR A 165 4.59 26.67 -26.79
CA THR A 165 4.16 25.79 -27.90
C THR A 165 3.90 24.37 -27.40
N LYS A 166 2.73 23.82 -27.73
CA LYS A 166 2.34 22.48 -27.31
C LYS A 166 3.09 21.43 -28.15
N ILE A 167 4.15 20.86 -27.60
CA ILE A 167 4.85 19.72 -28.19
C ILE A 167 4.07 18.45 -27.86
N SER A 168 3.42 17.85 -28.86
CA SER A 168 2.49 16.73 -28.66
C SER A 168 3.18 15.39 -28.36
N ARG A 169 4.39 15.19 -28.89
CA ARG A 169 5.14 13.94 -28.72
C ARG A 169 6.65 14.17 -28.78
N MET A 170 7.39 13.22 -28.22
CA MET A 170 8.84 13.17 -28.27
C MET A 170 9.31 12.51 -29.57
N TYR A 171 10.32 13.10 -30.21
CA TYR A 171 10.96 12.55 -31.41
C TYR A 171 12.39 12.13 -31.09
N TYR A 172 12.70 10.84 -31.16
CA TYR A 172 14.08 10.37 -30.99
C TYR A 172 14.81 10.35 -32.33
N SER A 173 14.15 9.83 -33.37
CA SER A 173 14.63 9.91 -34.76
C SER A 173 14.29 11.29 -35.36
N GLY A 174 15.30 12.00 -35.85
CA GLY A 174 15.11 13.34 -36.42
C GLY A 174 14.76 14.41 -35.38
N PHE A 175 15.21 14.23 -34.13
CA PHE A 175 15.03 15.23 -33.06
C PHE A 175 15.50 16.62 -33.52
N THR A 176 16.64 16.70 -34.19
CA THR A 176 17.18 17.95 -34.73
C THR A 176 16.20 18.67 -35.67
N GLU A 177 15.60 17.96 -36.61
CA GLU A 177 14.68 18.54 -37.60
C GLU A 177 13.32 18.92 -37.00
N GLN A 178 12.82 18.09 -36.08
CA GLN A 178 11.44 18.21 -35.60
C GLN A 178 11.31 18.97 -34.29
N ILE A 179 12.39 19.00 -33.49
CA ILE A 179 12.43 19.69 -32.20
C ILE A 179 13.39 20.87 -32.25
N THR A 180 14.67 20.64 -32.56
CA THR A 180 15.69 21.70 -32.46
C THR A 180 15.45 22.84 -33.44
N LYS A 181 15.31 22.56 -34.75
CA LYS A 181 15.03 23.59 -35.76
C LYS A 181 13.70 24.32 -35.58
N ARG A 182 12.70 23.67 -34.97
CA ARG A 182 11.36 24.26 -34.82
C ARG A 182 11.21 25.08 -33.56
N TYR A 183 11.85 24.66 -32.48
CA TYR A 183 11.62 25.22 -31.14
C TYR A 183 12.88 25.78 -30.50
N GLY A 184 14.06 25.63 -31.12
CA GLY A 184 15.34 26.02 -30.53
C GLY A 184 15.69 25.21 -29.29
N ILE A 185 15.18 23.97 -29.15
CA ILE A 185 15.41 23.12 -27.99
C ILE A 185 16.48 22.08 -28.30
N VAL A 186 17.50 22.02 -27.46
CA VAL A 186 18.56 21.00 -27.49
C VAL A 186 18.50 20.12 -26.26
N LEU A 187 18.95 18.88 -26.40
CA LEU A 187 19.14 17.95 -25.29
C LEU A 187 20.56 18.07 -24.77
N ARG A 188 20.74 18.18 -23.45
CA ARG A 188 22.06 18.20 -22.81
C ARG A 188 22.25 17.00 -21.89
N ASN A 189 23.47 16.49 -21.83
CA ASN A 189 23.93 15.43 -20.93
C ASN A 189 23.08 14.16 -20.96
N TRP A 190 22.79 13.63 -22.15
CA TRP A 190 22.15 12.32 -22.26
C TRP A 190 23.11 11.25 -21.70
N PRO A 191 22.65 10.35 -20.81
CA PRO A 191 23.55 9.51 -20.02
C PRO A 191 23.91 8.17 -20.67
N LEU A 192 23.24 7.80 -21.78
CA LEU A 192 23.52 6.56 -22.51
C LEU A 192 24.35 6.84 -23.76
N GLU A 193 25.04 5.83 -24.27
CA GLU A 193 25.86 5.95 -25.49
C GLU A 193 25.06 6.41 -26.71
N GLU A 194 23.82 5.93 -26.83
CA GLU A 194 22.94 6.25 -27.95
C GLU A 194 21.70 7.01 -27.46
N PHE A 195 21.36 8.07 -28.19
CA PHE A 195 20.09 8.78 -28.01
C PHE A 195 18.95 8.02 -28.69
N LYS A 196 18.14 7.33 -27.89
CA LYS A 196 17.03 6.50 -28.38
C LYS A 196 15.84 6.48 -27.45
N ASN A 197 14.73 5.99 -27.99
CA ASN A 197 13.48 5.84 -27.25
C ASN A 197 13.68 4.89 -26.03
N PRO A 198 13.22 5.25 -24.82
CA PRO A 198 13.26 4.37 -23.65
C PRO A 198 12.67 2.99 -23.91
N SER A 199 11.62 2.87 -24.73
CA SER A 199 11.06 1.57 -25.11
C SER A 199 12.08 0.63 -25.77
N SER A 200 13.05 1.19 -26.50
CA SER A 200 14.12 0.47 -27.20
C SER A 200 15.34 0.17 -26.34
N VAL A 201 15.40 0.62 -25.09
CA VAL A 201 16.48 0.27 -24.16
C VAL A 201 16.21 -1.13 -23.60
N SER A 202 17.14 -2.06 -23.80
CA SER A 202 16.94 -3.48 -23.42
C SER A 202 17.24 -3.76 -21.94
N THR A 203 18.08 -2.96 -21.30
CA THR A 203 18.58 -3.23 -19.95
C THR A 203 17.85 -2.40 -18.88
N ARG A 204 17.62 -3.03 -17.72
CA ARG A 204 17.05 -2.36 -16.54
C ARG A 204 17.94 -1.21 -16.06
N ALA A 205 19.23 -1.47 -15.93
CA ALA A 205 20.22 -0.47 -15.52
C ALA A 205 20.18 0.76 -16.43
N GLY A 206 20.07 0.59 -17.75
CA GLY A 206 19.97 1.72 -18.68
C GLY A 206 18.72 2.58 -18.48
N ILE A 207 17.59 1.96 -18.14
CA ILE A 207 16.35 2.69 -17.81
C ILE A 207 16.45 3.40 -16.46
N GLU A 208 17.04 2.78 -15.44
CA GLU A 208 17.26 3.40 -14.12
C GLU A 208 18.20 4.59 -14.23
N THR A 209 19.30 4.48 -14.98
CA THR A 209 20.21 5.60 -15.25
C THR A 209 19.49 6.77 -15.91
N LEU A 210 18.65 6.50 -16.93
CA LEU A 210 17.83 7.54 -17.54
C LEU A 210 16.88 8.18 -16.52
N PHE A 211 16.16 7.39 -15.74
CA PHE A 211 15.24 7.91 -14.74
C PHE A 211 15.94 8.85 -13.74
N HIS A 212 17.07 8.41 -13.18
CA HIS A 212 17.82 9.21 -12.22
C HIS A 212 18.43 10.47 -12.83
N SER A 213 18.91 10.41 -14.07
CA SER A 213 19.53 11.57 -14.72
C SER A 213 18.49 12.67 -15.03
N TRP A 214 17.29 12.28 -15.47
CA TRP A 214 16.18 13.21 -15.69
C TRP A 214 15.58 13.76 -14.39
N ASN A 215 15.56 12.95 -13.33
CA ASN A 215 15.01 13.38 -12.04
C ASN A 215 15.97 14.31 -11.26
N SER A 216 17.28 14.12 -11.44
CA SER A 216 18.32 14.99 -10.87
C SER A 216 18.62 16.23 -11.72
N ASP A 217 17.89 16.43 -12.83
CA ASP A 217 18.11 17.49 -13.83
C ASP A 217 19.52 17.53 -14.45
N THR A 218 20.33 16.47 -14.25
CA THR A 218 21.63 16.31 -14.93
C THR A 218 21.42 16.23 -16.42
N THR A 219 20.47 15.39 -16.88
CA THR A 219 19.95 15.40 -18.24
C THR A 219 18.75 16.33 -18.30
N HIS A 220 18.76 17.32 -19.20
CA HIS A 220 17.65 18.25 -19.35
C HIS A 220 17.53 18.77 -20.78
N PHE A 221 16.33 19.28 -21.09
CA PHE A 221 16.09 20.05 -22.29
C PHE A 221 16.44 21.50 -22.04
N TYR A 222 17.29 22.06 -22.90
CA TYR A 222 17.69 23.45 -22.86
C TYR A 222 17.09 24.18 -24.06
N ARG A 223 16.34 25.24 -23.80
CA ARG A 223 15.87 26.15 -24.84
C ARG A 223 16.94 27.20 -25.07
N MET A 224 17.47 27.22 -26.28
CA MET A 224 18.46 28.19 -26.71
C MET A 224 17.87 29.60 -26.73
N THR A 225 18.72 30.56 -26.41
CA THR A 225 18.46 31.98 -26.63
C THR A 225 18.40 32.27 -28.14
N THR A 226 17.86 33.42 -28.52
CA THR A 226 17.78 33.82 -29.94
C THR A 226 19.15 33.87 -30.60
N GLN A 227 20.18 34.31 -29.87
CA GLN A 227 21.55 34.35 -30.36
C GLN A 227 22.10 32.94 -30.57
N GLU A 228 22.04 32.09 -29.54
CA GLU A 228 22.49 30.69 -29.64
C GLU A 228 21.78 29.92 -30.76
N PHE A 229 20.49 30.18 -30.98
CA PHE A 229 19.75 29.54 -32.06
C PHE A 229 20.14 30.05 -33.46
N SER A 230 20.58 31.31 -33.57
CA SER A 230 21.10 31.85 -34.83
C SER A 230 22.50 31.33 -35.15
N ASP A 231 23.28 31.00 -34.11
CA ASP A 231 24.66 30.51 -34.23
C ASP A 231 24.74 28.98 -34.42
N TRP A 232 23.67 28.26 -34.05
CA TRP A 232 23.52 26.81 -34.16
C TRP A 232 23.19 26.35 -35.58
#